data_AF-X0VD12-F1
#
_entry.id   AF-X0VD12-F1
#
_cell.length_a   1.000
_cell.length_b   1.000
_cell.length_c   1.000
_cell.angle_alpha   90.00
_cell.angle_beta   90.00
_cell.angle_gamma   90.00
#
_symmetry.space_group_name_H-M   'P 1'
#
loop_
_entity.id
_entity.type
_entity.pdbx_description
1 polymer ?
#
loop_
_entity_poly.entity_id
_entity_poly.type
_entity_poly.pdbx_seq_one_letter_code
_entity_poly.pdbx_strand_id
1 'polypeptide(L)'
;VSIREHLVTRDGARTFRWYDAIGPDVIKYKNHFLSVPADDQTYDPTAWTNTIVEGGAGDSTVDIADAILGGLLITAAEDENDGYQMQLGHGAGGVGENFTFSADYPTYFGVRLQSSDADQTDILAGLCITDTTLLGGLSDGLYFRSVDESALVYFVLEQDSVESVYAVGTVPDTADITLEFLYYNHNIYAAVDGVLMATVADTDANFPNDELLRLSLAFLCGEGGANSMQVAWVRAIQIQN
;
A
#
# COMPACT_ATOMS: atom_id res chain seq x y z
N VAL A 1 12.39 -20.62 -5.24
CA VAL A 1 13.82 -20.35 -4.96
C VAL A 1 14.02 -20.34 -3.46
N SER A 2 15.21 -20.65 -2.95
CA SER A 2 15.51 -20.47 -1.52
C SER A 2 16.12 -19.09 -1.29
N ILE A 3 15.60 -18.33 -0.32
CA ILE A 3 16.14 -17.04 0.13
C ILE A 3 16.21 -17.11 1.64
N ARG A 4 17.41 -16.94 2.23
CA ARG A 4 17.64 -17.09 3.68
C ARG A 4 17.06 -18.38 4.26
N GLU A 5 17.25 -19.52 3.58
CA GLU A 5 16.68 -20.83 3.97
C GLU A 5 15.14 -20.95 3.89
N HIS A 6 14.44 -19.91 3.44
CA HIS A 6 13.00 -19.91 3.22
C HIS A 6 12.63 -20.21 1.77
N LEU A 7 11.50 -20.88 1.54
CA LEU A 7 10.98 -21.15 0.21
C LEU A 7 10.22 -19.91 -0.32
N VAL A 8 10.74 -19.27 -1.35
CA VAL A 8 10.10 -18.16 -2.04
C VAL A 8 9.58 -18.58 -3.40
N THR A 9 8.29 -18.35 -3.63
CA THR A 9 7.64 -18.50 -4.93
C THR A 9 7.62 -17.15 -5.61
N ARG A 10 8.27 -17.02 -6.76
CA ARG A 10 8.41 -15.74 -7.49
C ARG A 10 8.31 -15.95 -8.99
N ASP A 11 8.10 -14.88 -9.72
CA ASP A 11 8.13 -14.92 -11.18
C ASP A 11 9.53 -15.28 -11.69
N GLY A 12 9.58 -16.12 -12.73
CA GLY A 12 10.83 -16.62 -13.29
C GLY A 12 11.58 -15.59 -14.15
N ALA A 13 10.86 -14.65 -14.77
CA ALA A 13 11.43 -13.58 -15.59
C ALA A 13 11.55 -12.28 -14.78
N ARG A 14 10.52 -11.95 -13.99
CA ARG A 14 10.45 -10.76 -13.15
C ARG A 14 10.82 -11.12 -11.72
N THR A 15 12.09 -11.37 -11.45
CA THR A 15 12.55 -11.92 -10.17
C THR A 15 12.27 -11.03 -8.94
N PHE A 16 11.87 -9.77 -9.15
CA PHE A 16 11.36 -8.88 -8.10
C PHE A 16 9.94 -9.24 -7.63
N ARG A 17 9.10 -9.84 -8.48
CA ARG A 17 7.69 -10.17 -8.17
C ARG A 17 7.56 -11.45 -7.38
N TRP A 18 7.15 -11.35 -6.11
CA TRP A 18 6.91 -12.51 -5.27
C TRP A 18 5.42 -12.88 -5.22
N TYR A 19 5.14 -14.18 -5.27
CA TYR A 19 3.80 -14.76 -5.13
C TYR A 19 3.56 -15.26 -3.70
N ASP A 20 4.61 -15.79 -3.06
CA ASP A 20 4.56 -16.28 -1.68
C ASP A 20 5.96 -16.49 -1.09
N ALA A 21 6.03 -16.57 0.24
CA ALA A 21 7.17 -17.10 0.97
C ALA A 21 6.69 -18.06 2.08
N ILE A 22 7.47 -19.10 2.36
CA ILE A 22 7.17 -20.14 3.35
C ILE A 22 8.42 -20.43 4.17
N GLY A 23 8.29 -20.36 5.49
CA GLY A 23 9.25 -20.79 6.50
C GLY A 23 8.92 -20.16 7.86
N PRO A 24 9.71 -20.46 8.91
CA PRO A 24 9.39 -20.13 10.30
C PRO A 24 9.24 -18.62 10.56
N ASP A 25 10.01 -17.78 9.85
CA ASP A 25 10.11 -16.35 10.15
C ASP A 25 9.54 -15.49 9.00
N VAL A 26 8.65 -16.08 8.21
CA VAL A 26 7.86 -15.34 7.22
C VAL A 26 6.66 -14.72 7.89
N ILE A 27 6.64 -13.38 7.90
CA ILE A 27 5.41 -12.63 8.10
C ILE A 27 4.82 -12.28 6.73
N LYS A 28 3.49 -12.36 6.61
CA LYS A 28 2.82 -12.01 5.36
C LYS A 28 1.36 -11.66 5.55
N TYR A 29 0.92 -10.70 4.75
CA TYR A 29 -0.48 -10.45 4.44
C TYR A 29 -0.66 -10.59 2.93
N LYS A 30 -1.65 -11.37 2.50
CA LYS A 30 -2.04 -11.49 1.10
C LYS A 30 -3.54 -11.54 1.04
N ASN A 31 -4.16 -10.61 0.32
CA ASN A 31 -5.61 -10.60 0.18
C ASN A 31 -6.01 -10.25 -1.25
N HIS A 32 -7.04 -10.93 -1.73
CA HIS A 32 -7.75 -10.67 -2.98
C HIS A 32 -9.12 -10.03 -2.71
N PHE A 33 -9.44 -9.76 -1.44
CA PHE A 33 -10.69 -9.15 -1.01
C PHE A 33 -11.93 -9.91 -1.51
N LEU A 34 -11.87 -11.26 -1.46
CA LEU A 34 -13.05 -12.11 -1.68
C LEU A 34 -14.02 -12.03 -0.50
N SER A 35 -13.47 -11.80 0.69
CA SER A 35 -14.16 -11.43 1.90
C SER A 35 -13.18 -10.76 2.85
N VAL A 36 -13.69 -9.84 3.67
CA VAL A 36 -12.95 -9.24 4.77
C VAL A 36 -13.88 -9.25 5.99
N PRO A 37 -13.41 -9.70 7.17
CA PRO A 37 -14.19 -9.54 8.39
C PRO A 37 -14.50 -8.05 8.62
N ALA A 38 -15.78 -7.73 8.69
CA ALA A 38 -16.29 -6.38 8.86
C ALA A 38 -17.07 -6.26 10.17
N ASP A 39 -17.10 -5.06 10.72
CA ASP A 39 -17.95 -4.71 11.87
C ASP A 39 -19.42 -4.75 11.45
N ASP A 40 -20.31 -5.20 12.33
CA ASP A 40 -21.71 -5.46 11.98
C ASP A 40 -22.59 -4.20 11.97
N GLN A 41 -22.06 -3.05 12.39
CA GLN A 41 -22.76 -1.77 12.42
C GLN A 41 -22.20 -0.80 11.37
N THR A 42 -20.87 -0.70 11.29
CA THR A 42 -20.15 0.23 10.40
C THR A 42 -19.78 -0.39 9.06
N TYR A 43 -19.73 -1.72 8.98
CA TYR A 43 -19.22 -2.46 7.83
C TYR A 43 -17.71 -2.27 7.56
N ASP A 44 -17.00 -1.63 8.48
CA ASP A 44 -15.57 -1.38 8.35
C ASP A 44 -14.73 -2.66 8.55
N PRO A 45 -13.65 -2.86 7.79
CA PRO A 45 -12.69 -3.95 7.97
C PRO A 45 -12.08 -3.98 9.37
N THR A 46 -12.41 -5.01 10.15
CA THR A 46 -11.96 -5.14 11.56
C THR A 46 -10.51 -5.58 11.73
N ALA A 47 -9.90 -6.11 10.67
CA ALA A 47 -8.49 -6.45 10.65
C ALA A 47 -7.57 -5.22 10.49
N TRP A 48 -8.16 -4.05 10.19
CA TRP A 48 -7.46 -2.81 9.89
C TRP A 48 -7.85 -1.74 10.91
N THR A 49 -6.92 -0.84 11.20
CA THR A 49 -7.24 0.44 11.81
C THR A 49 -7.69 1.37 10.69
N ASN A 50 -8.94 1.81 10.75
CA ASN A 50 -9.57 2.64 9.74
C ASN A 50 -9.60 4.10 10.20
N THR A 51 -9.26 5.02 9.30
CA THR A 51 -9.46 6.45 9.48
C THR A 51 -10.26 6.98 8.30
N ILE A 52 -11.47 7.43 8.58
CA ILE A 52 -12.43 7.94 7.59
C ILE A 52 -12.36 9.46 7.62
N VAL A 53 -12.28 10.09 6.44
CA VAL A 53 -12.23 11.55 6.29
C VAL A 53 -13.51 12.00 5.60
N GLU A 54 -14.28 12.84 6.29
CA GLU A 54 -15.58 13.34 5.83
C GLU A 54 -15.74 14.80 6.30
N GLY A 55 -15.78 15.73 5.35
CA GLY A 55 -15.91 17.17 5.57
C GLY A 55 -17.34 17.68 5.61
N GLY A 56 -18.30 16.93 5.07
CA GLY A 56 -19.69 17.37 4.95
C GLY A 56 -20.72 16.29 4.64
N ALA A 57 -21.25 16.26 3.41
CA ALA A 57 -22.42 15.44 3.06
C ALA A 57 -22.04 14.10 2.43
N GLY A 58 -22.76 13.05 2.84
CA GLY A 58 -22.49 11.67 2.40
C GLY A 58 -21.53 10.95 3.34
N ASP A 59 -21.28 9.67 3.03
CA ASP A 59 -20.39 8.81 3.82
C ASP A 59 -19.32 8.22 2.89
N SER A 60 -18.06 8.31 3.31
CA SER A 60 -16.95 7.60 2.69
C SER A 60 -17.00 6.15 3.14
N THR A 61 -17.03 5.23 2.18
CA THR A 61 -17.33 3.82 2.45
C THR A 61 -16.28 2.89 1.88
N VAL A 62 -16.22 1.70 2.47
CA VAL A 62 -15.47 0.58 1.95
C VAL A 62 -16.38 -0.64 1.81
N ASP A 63 -16.32 -1.31 0.67
CA ASP A 63 -17.11 -2.50 0.39
C ASP A 63 -16.27 -3.54 -0.37
N ILE A 64 -16.81 -4.74 -0.53
CA ILE A 64 -16.28 -5.76 -1.42
C ILE A 64 -16.95 -5.63 -2.78
N ALA A 65 -16.16 -5.30 -3.80
CA ALA A 65 -16.63 -5.16 -5.17
C ALA A 65 -17.16 -6.50 -5.71
N ASP A 66 -18.30 -6.46 -6.41
CA ASP A 66 -18.77 -7.56 -7.26
C ASP A 66 -17.94 -7.61 -8.55
N ALA A 67 -16.70 -8.06 -8.42
CA ALA A 67 -15.72 -8.13 -9.50
C ALA A 67 -15.11 -9.53 -9.61
N ILE A 68 -14.65 -9.86 -10.82
CA ILE A 68 -13.92 -11.10 -11.07
C ILE A 68 -12.63 -11.08 -10.24
N LEU A 69 -12.45 -12.09 -9.38
CA LEU A 69 -11.37 -12.23 -8.38
C LEU A 69 -11.53 -11.40 -7.09
N GLY A 70 -12.68 -10.76 -6.87
CA GLY A 70 -12.93 -9.89 -5.73
C GLY A 70 -12.32 -8.51 -5.89
N GLY A 71 -12.37 -7.71 -4.83
CA GLY A 71 -11.75 -6.40 -4.78
C GLY A 71 -12.28 -5.59 -3.61
N LEU A 72 -11.42 -4.77 -3.01
CA LEU A 72 -11.84 -3.75 -2.06
C LEU A 72 -12.26 -2.52 -2.86
N LEU A 73 -13.49 -2.03 -2.70
CA LEU A 73 -13.94 -0.78 -3.27
C LEU A 73 -13.95 0.27 -2.17
N ILE A 74 -13.20 1.35 -2.35
CA ILE A 74 -13.26 2.54 -1.52
C ILE A 74 -13.99 3.61 -2.33
N THR A 75 -15.02 4.22 -1.75
CA THR A 75 -15.77 5.32 -2.36
C THR A 75 -15.71 6.51 -1.42
N ALA A 76 -15.19 7.64 -1.89
CA ALA A 76 -15.21 8.88 -1.14
C ALA A 76 -16.62 9.48 -1.08
N ALA A 77 -16.89 10.26 -0.03
CA ALA A 77 -18.05 11.14 0.02
C ALA A 77 -17.91 12.32 -0.97
N GLU A 78 -18.85 13.28 -0.92
CA GLU A 78 -19.04 14.26 -2.00
C GLU A 78 -18.10 15.48 -1.91
N ASP A 79 -17.45 15.72 -0.78
CA ASP A 79 -16.60 16.89 -0.57
C ASP A 79 -15.11 16.61 -0.88
N GLU A 80 -14.38 17.67 -1.22
CA GLU A 80 -12.93 17.62 -1.42
C GLU A 80 -12.22 17.12 -0.14
N ASN A 81 -11.23 16.23 -0.32
CA ASN A 81 -10.51 15.51 0.74
C ASN A 81 -11.36 14.48 1.52
N ASP A 82 -12.57 14.16 1.06
CA ASP A 82 -13.29 13.01 1.60
C ASP A 82 -12.64 11.71 1.15
N GLY A 83 -12.66 10.68 2.00
CA GLY A 83 -12.23 9.35 1.63
C GLY A 83 -11.90 8.46 2.82
N TYR A 84 -11.00 7.50 2.57
CA TYR A 84 -10.78 6.40 3.49
C TYR A 84 -9.30 6.01 3.54
N GLN A 85 -8.81 5.80 4.75
CA GLN A 85 -7.44 5.39 5.03
C GLN A 85 -7.45 4.18 5.95
N MET A 86 -6.56 3.22 5.72
CA MET A 86 -6.51 2.00 6.51
C MET A 86 -5.10 1.46 6.67
N GLN A 87 -4.77 1.05 7.90
CA GLN A 87 -3.49 0.42 8.23
C GLN A 87 -3.72 -0.94 8.86
N LEU A 88 -3.02 -1.97 8.36
CA LEU A 88 -3.22 -3.34 8.80
C LEU A 88 -2.83 -3.49 10.27
N GLY A 89 -3.67 -4.21 11.03
CA GLY A 89 -3.48 -4.43 12.45
C GLY A 89 -4.18 -3.39 13.32
N HIS A 90 -4.48 -3.75 14.55
CA HIS A 90 -5.18 -2.93 15.53
C HIS A 90 -4.30 -2.73 16.77
N GLY A 91 -4.01 -1.48 17.13
CA GLY A 91 -3.14 -1.15 18.28
C GLY A 91 -3.62 -1.75 19.60
N ALA A 92 -4.94 -1.88 19.81
CA ALA A 92 -5.51 -2.48 21.02
C ALA A 92 -5.60 -4.03 20.97
N GLY A 93 -5.37 -4.66 19.81
CA GLY A 93 -5.46 -6.11 19.59
C GLY A 93 -4.12 -6.84 19.58
N GLY A 94 -3.00 -6.13 19.76
CA GLY A 94 -1.66 -6.71 19.78
C GLY A 94 -1.09 -7.09 18.40
N VAL A 95 -1.75 -6.67 17.31
CA VAL A 95 -1.27 -6.84 15.93
C VAL A 95 -0.92 -5.45 15.42
N GLY A 96 0.34 -5.05 15.59
CA GLY A 96 0.83 -3.68 15.38
C GLY A 96 1.51 -3.49 14.03
N GLU A 97 2.54 -2.64 14.02
CA GLU A 97 3.54 -2.57 12.96
C GLU A 97 4.33 -3.89 12.92
N ASN A 98 4.38 -4.54 11.76
CA ASN A 98 4.99 -5.88 11.64
C ASN A 98 6.21 -5.87 10.72
N PHE A 99 6.37 -4.86 9.87
CA PHE A 99 7.45 -4.80 8.89
C PHE A 99 8.56 -3.89 9.40
N THR A 100 9.82 -4.23 9.14
CA THR A 100 10.94 -3.33 9.50
C THR A 100 12.12 -3.51 8.56
N PHE A 101 12.85 -2.43 8.31
CA PHE A 101 14.08 -2.46 7.51
C PHE A 101 15.34 -2.29 8.38
N SER A 102 15.24 -2.51 9.69
CA SER A 102 16.37 -2.48 10.65
C SER A 102 17.47 -3.50 10.39
N ALA A 103 17.23 -4.42 9.46
CA ALA A 103 18.22 -5.32 8.89
C ALA A 103 17.85 -5.56 7.41
N ASP A 104 18.72 -6.30 6.70
CA ASP A 104 18.48 -6.73 5.30
C ASP A 104 17.38 -7.81 5.19
N TYR A 105 16.27 -7.68 5.93
CA TYR A 105 15.12 -8.58 5.84
C TYR A 105 14.46 -8.43 4.47
N PRO A 106 14.48 -9.46 3.61
CA PRO A 106 13.88 -9.36 2.28
C PRO A 106 12.37 -9.07 2.39
N THR A 107 11.93 -7.99 1.75
CA THR A 107 10.54 -7.49 1.86
C THR A 107 9.96 -7.28 0.48
N TYR A 108 8.85 -7.92 0.20
CA TYR A 108 8.06 -7.69 -0.99
C TYR A 108 6.74 -7.00 -0.64
N PHE A 109 6.43 -5.94 -1.38
CA PHE A 109 5.11 -5.33 -1.41
C PHE A 109 4.59 -5.34 -2.84
N GLY A 110 3.29 -5.56 -3.00
CA GLY A 110 2.61 -5.31 -4.25
C GLY A 110 1.14 -5.02 -4.05
N VAL A 111 0.60 -4.17 -4.91
CA VAL A 111 -0.81 -3.84 -4.98
C VAL A 111 -1.23 -3.76 -6.44
N ARG A 112 -2.46 -4.20 -6.74
CA ARG A 112 -3.13 -3.89 -8.01
C ARG A 112 -4.38 -3.11 -7.72
N LEU A 113 -4.49 -1.92 -8.30
CA LEU A 113 -5.58 -1.00 -8.06
C LEU A 113 -6.00 -0.29 -9.35
N GLN A 114 -7.15 0.37 -9.28
CA GLN A 114 -7.65 1.32 -10.28
C GLN A 114 -8.27 2.52 -9.56
N SER A 115 -8.17 3.71 -10.14
CA SER A 115 -8.88 4.92 -9.72
C SER A 115 -9.99 5.24 -10.71
N SER A 116 -11.12 5.77 -10.25
CA SER A 116 -12.17 6.27 -11.14
C SER A 116 -11.73 7.52 -11.90
N ASP A 117 -10.88 8.33 -11.28
CA ASP A 117 -10.31 9.54 -11.84
C ASP A 117 -8.89 9.71 -11.29
N ALA A 118 -7.88 9.48 -12.12
CA ALA A 118 -6.50 9.39 -11.68
C ALA A 118 -5.88 10.74 -11.31
N ASP A 119 -6.39 11.85 -11.87
CA ASP A 119 -5.83 13.19 -11.61
C ASP A 119 -6.70 14.05 -10.69
N GLN A 120 -7.86 13.55 -10.24
CA GLN A 120 -8.70 14.15 -9.20
C GLN A 120 -8.72 13.31 -7.90
N THR A 121 -7.63 12.57 -7.62
CA THR A 121 -7.54 11.70 -6.42
C THR A 121 -6.15 11.67 -5.82
N ASP A 122 -6.11 11.57 -4.50
CA ASP A 122 -4.91 11.23 -3.74
C ASP A 122 -4.91 9.73 -3.42
N ILE A 123 -3.80 9.05 -3.71
CA ILE A 123 -3.65 7.61 -3.49
C ILE A 123 -2.34 7.36 -2.77
N LEU A 124 -2.35 6.53 -1.73
CA LEU A 124 -1.14 5.97 -1.13
C LEU A 124 -1.29 4.47 -0.91
N ALA A 125 -0.24 3.72 -1.25
CA ALA A 125 -0.17 2.29 -0.98
C ALA A 125 1.26 1.83 -0.68
N GLY A 126 1.49 1.21 0.47
CA GLY A 126 2.83 0.78 0.86
C GLY A 126 2.97 0.32 2.30
N LEU A 127 4.17 0.51 2.85
CA LEU A 127 4.49 0.28 4.26
C LEU A 127 4.78 1.64 4.91
N CYS A 128 3.98 2.06 5.88
CA CYS A 128 4.09 3.36 6.54
C CYS A 128 4.06 3.21 8.06
N ILE A 129 4.64 4.16 8.78
CA ILE A 129 4.48 4.27 10.24
C ILE A 129 3.00 4.37 10.62
N THR A 130 2.66 4.01 11.86
CA THR A 130 1.31 4.25 12.38
C THR A 130 0.95 5.73 12.29
N ASP A 131 -0.07 6.08 11.51
CA ASP A 131 -0.51 7.45 11.27
C ASP A 131 -2.02 7.48 10.95
N THR A 132 -2.71 8.54 11.34
CA THR A 132 -4.16 8.74 11.06
C THR A 132 -4.42 9.63 9.84
N THR A 133 -3.37 10.16 9.23
CA THR A 133 -3.36 11.18 8.17
C THR A 133 -2.27 10.85 7.15
N LEU A 134 -2.27 9.64 6.59
CA LEU A 134 -1.24 9.14 5.66
C LEU A 134 -1.00 10.07 4.46
N LEU A 135 -2.06 10.69 3.93
CA LEU A 135 -1.98 11.64 2.81
C LEU A 135 -1.72 13.10 3.25
N GLY A 136 -1.70 13.38 4.55
CA GLY A 136 -1.34 14.68 5.14
C GLY A 136 0.15 14.84 5.47
N GLY A 137 0.96 13.82 5.16
CA GLY A 137 2.36 13.70 5.55
C GLY A 137 2.56 12.75 6.72
N LEU A 138 3.65 12.00 6.71
CA LEU A 138 4.00 11.01 7.73
C LEU A 138 5.48 11.16 8.11
N SER A 139 5.99 10.37 9.07
CA SER A 139 7.41 10.44 9.44
C SER A 139 8.25 9.44 8.65
N ASP A 140 7.77 8.21 8.51
CA ASP A 140 8.58 7.11 7.96
C ASP A 140 7.76 6.16 7.09
N GLY A 141 8.28 5.80 5.92
CA GLY A 141 7.58 4.90 5.02
C GLY A 141 8.29 4.55 3.73
N LEU A 142 7.84 3.45 3.13
CA LEU A 142 8.21 2.98 1.81
C LEU A 142 6.95 2.68 1.01
N TYR A 143 6.57 3.57 0.11
CA TYR A 143 5.23 3.56 -0.49
C TYR A 143 5.18 4.13 -1.90
N PHE A 144 4.08 3.85 -2.59
CA PHE A 144 3.70 4.55 -3.81
C PHE A 144 2.67 5.62 -3.49
N ARG A 145 2.75 6.78 -4.15
CA ARG A 145 1.72 7.81 -4.09
C ARG A 145 1.35 8.39 -5.45
N SER A 146 0.09 8.77 -5.60
CA SER A 146 -0.41 9.73 -6.59
C SER A 146 -1.06 10.87 -5.82
N VAL A 147 -1.01 12.08 -6.36
CA VAL A 147 -1.57 13.28 -5.69
C VAL A 147 -2.56 13.96 -6.62
N ASP A 148 -3.50 14.69 -6.03
CA ASP A 148 -4.44 15.53 -6.77
C ASP A 148 -3.75 16.45 -7.79
N GLU A 149 -4.48 16.77 -8.86
CA GLU A 149 -4.05 17.44 -10.08
C GLU A 149 -2.94 16.72 -10.87
N SER A 150 -2.66 15.44 -10.55
CA SER A 150 -1.60 14.66 -11.18
C SER A 150 -1.82 13.15 -11.15
N ALA A 151 -1.96 12.54 -12.33
CA ALA A 151 -1.95 11.09 -12.48
C ALA A 151 -0.55 10.43 -12.28
N LEU A 152 0.53 11.18 -12.03
CA LEU A 152 1.87 10.59 -11.82
C LEU A 152 1.94 9.74 -10.56
N VAL A 153 2.49 8.53 -10.70
CA VAL A 153 2.85 7.68 -9.57
C VAL A 153 4.30 7.93 -9.19
N TYR A 154 4.50 8.26 -7.92
CA TYR A 154 5.80 8.35 -7.29
C TYR A 154 6.05 7.12 -6.40
N PHE A 155 7.28 6.64 -6.40
CA PHE A 155 7.81 5.78 -5.36
C PHE A 155 8.57 6.65 -4.35
N VAL A 156 8.24 6.53 -3.07
CA VAL A 156 8.72 7.38 -2.00
C VAL A 156 9.38 6.54 -0.92
N LEU A 157 10.59 6.96 -0.55
CA LEU A 157 11.24 6.60 0.70
C LEU A 157 11.13 7.83 1.60
N GLU A 158 10.65 7.65 2.82
CA GLU A 158 10.51 8.71 3.79
C GLU A 158 11.12 8.28 5.12
N GLN A 159 11.95 9.13 5.70
CA GLN A 159 12.56 8.98 7.02
C GLN A 159 12.54 10.34 7.69
N ASP A 160 12.16 10.41 8.97
CA ASP A 160 12.14 11.64 9.76
C ASP A 160 11.42 12.81 9.03
N SER A 161 10.34 12.51 8.30
CA SER A 161 9.56 13.45 7.46
C SER A 161 10.38 14.11 6.33
N VAL A 162 11.40 13.43 5.82
CA VAL A 162 12.17 13.83 4.65
C VAL A 162 12.05 12.75 3.58
N GLU A 163 11.71 13.17 2.35
CA GLU A 163 11.41 12.26 1.26
C GLU A 163 12.52 12.17 0.20
N SER A 164 12.79 10.95 -0.26
CA SER A 164 13.39 10.67 -1.57
C SER A 164 12.29 10.20 -2.53
N VAL A 165 12.04 10.98 -3.58
CA VAL A 165 10.88 10.81 -4.48
C VAL A 165 11.33 10.42 -5.89
N TYR A 166 10.76 9.36 -6.44
CA TYR A 166 11.07 8.83 -7.77
C TYR A 166 9.80 8.71 -8.61
N ALA A 167 9.69 9.41 -9.73
CA ALA A 167 8.57 9.21 -10.67
C ALA A 167 8.71 7.86 -11.38
N VAL A 168 7.71 6.98 -11.22
CA VAL A 168 7.78 5.58 -11.68
C VAL A 168 6.65 5.18 -12.63
N GLY A 169 5.60 5.98 -12.77
CA GLY A 169 4.50 5.64 -13.67
C GLY A 169 3.38 6.66 -13.67
N THR A 170 2.22 6.24 -14.16
CA THR A 170 1.01 7.05 -14.23
C THR A 170 -0.19 6.16 -13.90
N VAL A 171 -1.03 6.55 -12.94
CA VAL A 171 -2.29 5.86 -12.66
C VAL A 171 -3.21 6.08 -13.85
N PRO A 172 -3.75 5.03 -14.47
CA PRO A 172 -4.73 5.19 -15.54
C PRO A 172 -6.14 5.31 -14.98
N ASP A 173 -6.99 6.11 -15.64
CA ASP A 173 -8.42 6.18 -15.31
C ASP A 173 -9.08 4.83 -15.60
N THR A 174 -9.80 4.29 -14.60
CA THR A 174 -10.66 3.10 -14.73
C THR A 174 -9.96 1.86 -15.29
N ALA A 175 -8.63 1.79 -15.16
CA ALA A 175 -7.84 0.65 -15.58
C ALA A 175 -6.89 0.21 -14.47
N ASP A 176 -6.56 -1.07 -14.50
CA ASP A 176 -5.65 -1.65 -13.52
C ASP A 176 -4.22 -1.17 -13.72
N ILE A 177 -3.59 -0.77 -12.62
CA ILE A 177 -2.14 -0.60 -12.48
C ILE A 177 -1.62 -1.53 -11.38
N THR A 178 -0.47 -2.17 -11.62
CA THR A 178 0.23 -2.98 -10.62
C THR A 178 1.49 -2.26 -10.14
N LEU A 179 1.54 -1.94 -8.85
CA LEU A 179 2.66 -1.27 -8.19
C LEU A 179 3.36 -2.24 -7.25
N GLU A 180 4.66 -2.41 -7.40
CA GLU A 180 5.42 -3.43 -6.66
C GLU A 180 6.79 -2.92 -6.26
N PHE A 181 7.25 -3.27 -5.06
CA PHE A 181 8.65 -3.16 -4.71
C PHE A 181 9.18 -4.43 -4.04
N LEU A 182 10.47 -4.70 -4.26
CA LEU A 182 11.22 -5.72 -3.53
C LEU A 182 12.43 -5.07 -2.89
N TYR A 183 12.57 -5.16 -1.57
CA TYR A 183 13.84 -4.95 -0.88
C TYR A 183 14.59 -6.27 -0.78
N TYR A 184 15.77 -6.35 -1.35
CA TYR A 184 16.62 -7.54 -1.34
C TYR A 184 18.08 -7.21 -1.64
N ASN A 185 19.02 -7.74 -0.84
CA ASN A 185 20.46 -7.50 -0.96
C ASN A 185 20.77 -6.00 -0.99
N HIS A 186 20.34 -5.26 0.04
CA HIS A 186 20.63 -3.83 0.21
C HIS A 186 20.09 -2.91 -0.90
N ASN A 187 19.13 -3.38 -1.69
CA ASN A 187 18.52 -2.61 -2.78
C ASN A 187 17.01 -2.79 -2.81
N ILE A 188 16.32 -1.72 -3.12
CA ILE A 188 14.88 -1.67 -3.38
C ILE A 188 14.68 -1.62 -4.90
N TYR A 189 13.89 -2.54 -5.43
CA TYR A 189 13.52 -2.63 -6.83
C TYR A 189 12.06 -2.25 -6.99
N ALA A 190 11.76 -1.02 -7.42
CA ALA A 190 10.40 -0.55 -7.64
C ALA A 190 9.99 -0.77 -9.10
N ALA A 191 8.82 -1.37 -9.31
CA ALA A 191 8.31 -1.77 -10.60
C ALA A 191 6.84 -1.39 -10.78
N VAL A 192 6.48 -1.06 -12.02
CA VAL A 192 5.11 -0.75 -12.44
C VAL A 192 4.74 -1.66 -13.60
N ASP A 193 3.61 -2.34 -13.51
CA ASP A 193 3.10 -3.31 -14.50
C ASP A 193 4.14 -4.37 -14.93
N GLY A 194 4.98 -4.77 -13.97
CA GLY A 194 6.03 -5.76 -14.18
C GLY A 194 7.22 -5.25 -15.00
N VAL A 195 7.40 -3.94 -15.10
CA VAL A 195 8.60 -3.26 -15.62
C VAL A 195 9.34 -2.62 -14.45
N LEU A 196 10.64 -2.88 -14.33
CA LEU A 196 11.48 -2.23 -13.31
C LEU A 196 11.67 -0.75 -13.66
N MET A 197 11.28 0.14 -12.74
CA MET A 197 11.27 1.59 -12.94
C MET A 197 12.37 2.30 -12.14
N ALA A 198 12.67 1.81 -10.93
CA ALA A 198 13.73 2.36 -10.11
C ALA A 198 14.50 1.27 -9.35
N THR A 199 15.76 1.57 -9.03
CA THR A 199 16.58 0.79 -8.09
C THR A 199 17.23 1.77 -7.13
N VAL A 200 16.94 1.64 -5.85
CA VAL A 200 17.39 2.54 -4.79
C VAL A 200 18.18 1.73 -3.77
N ALA A 201 19.36 2.20 -3.36
CA ALA A 201 20.13 1.53 -2.32
C ALA A 201 19.56 1.85 -0.94
N ASP A 202 19.69 0.93 0.02
CA ASP A 202 19.32 1.16 1.44
C ASP A 202 20.23 2.18 2.17
N THR A 203 21.25 2.68 1.46
CA THR A 203 22.11 3.79 1.91
C THR A 203 21.56 5.17 1.53
N ASP A 204 20.40 5.23 0.85
CA ASP A 204 19.64 6.47 0.70
C ASP A 204 19.34 7.06 2.09
N ALA A 205 19.57 8.37 2.25
CA ALA A 205 19.45 9.03 3.55
C ALA A 205 18.01 8.98 4.11
N ASN A 206 17.03 8.73 3.24
CA ASN A 206 15.62 8.71 3.58
C ASN A 206 15.04 7.27 3.65
N PHE A 207 15.89 6.24 3.74
CA PHE A 207 15.44 4.85 3.83
C PHE A 207 14.98 4.48 5.27
N PRO A 208 13.69 4.16 5.48
CA PRO A 208 13.06 3.99 6.81
C PRO A 208 13.56 2.75 7.55
N ASN A 209 14.64 2.87 8.32
CA ASN A 209 15.40 1.71 8.80
C ASN A 209 15.45 1.52 10.33
N ASP A 210 14.83 2.38 11.13
CA ASP A 210 14.80 2.26 12.59
C ASP A 210 13.40 2.16 13.20
N GLU A 211 12.37 2.07 12.35
CA GLU A 211 10.97 1.94 12.73
C GLU A 211 10.42 0.54 12.42
N LEU A 212 9.24 0.27 13.01
CA LEU A 212 8.32 -0.72 12.51
C LEU A 212 7.26 0.00 11.65
N LEU A 213 6.84 -0.64 10.55
CA LEU A 213 5.87 -0.12 9.59
C LEU A 213 4.65 -1.04 9.45
N ARG A 214 3.56 -0.48 8.95
CA ARG A 214 2.29 -1.15 8.64
C ARG A 214 1.99 -1.12 7.15
N LEU A 215 1.43 -2.22 6.67
CA LEU A 215 0.73 -2.21 5.38
C LEU A 215 -0.38 -1.16 5.44
N SER A 216 -0.31 -0.18 4.53
CA SER A 216 -1.16 1.01 4.53
C SER A 216 -1.75 1.22 3.14
N LEU A 217 -3.03 1.58 3.09
CA LEU A 217 -3.76 2.00 1.90
C LEU A 217 -4.51 3.29 2.25
N ALA A 218 -4.48 4.28 1.38
CA ALA A 218 -5.24 5.51 1.53
C ALA A 218 -5.76 6.01 0.19
N PHE A 219 -6.93 6.63 0.24
CA PHE A 219 -7.59 7.24 -0.90
C PHE A 219 -8.39 8.45 -0.42
N LEU A 220 -8.18 9.61 -1.05
CA LEU A 220 -9.01 10.80 -0.87
C LEU A 220 -9.41 11.35 -2.25
N CYS A 221 -10.59 11.95 -2.32
CA CYS A 221 -11.01 12.71 -3.49
C CYS A 221 -10.30 14.07 -3.51
N GLY A 222 -9.80 14.48 -4.67
CA GLY A 222 -9.20 15.79 -4.92
C GLY A 222 -10.19 16.86 -5.35
N GLU A 223 -11.45 16.51 -5.59
CA GLU A 223 -12.49 17.44 -6.02
C GLU A 223 -13.82 17.23 -5.31
N GLY A 224 -14.78 18.12 -5.58
CA GLY A 224 -16.17 17.87 -5.19
C GLY A 224 -16.80 16.81 -6.10
N GLY A 225 -17.09 15.63 -5.57
CA GLY A 225 -17.64 14.50 -6.29
C GLY A 225 -17.18 13.17 -5.70
N ALA A 226 -18.03 12.14 -5.78
CA ALA A 226 -17.71 10.82 -5.25
C ALA A 226 -16.77 10.06 -6.20
N ASN A 227 -15.47 10.16 -5.96
CA ASN A 227 -14.45 9.35 -6.63
C ASN A 227 -14.26 8.01 -5.90
N SER A 228 -13.70 7.02 -6.58
CA SER A 228 -13.49 5.68 -6.02
C SER A 228 -12.17 5.05 -6.43
N MET A 229 -11.63 4.21 -5.55
CA MET A 229 -10.50 3.34 -5.83
C MET A 229 -10.90 1.90 -5.58
N GLN A 230 -10.62 1.03 -6.55
CA GLN A 230 -10.76 -0.41 -6.34
C GLN A 230 -9.39 -1.07 -6.25
N VAL A 231 -9.16 -1.84 -5.19
CA VAL A 231 -7.96 -2.64 -4.98
C VAL A 231 -8.28 -4.11 -5.25
N ALA A 232 -7.80 -4.64 -6.37
CA ALA A 232 -8.02 -6.04 -6.77
C ALA A 232 -7.26 -7.02 -5.87
N TRP A 233 -6.05 -6.69 -5.45
CA TRP A 233 -5.29 -7.45 -4.47
C TRP A 233 -4.17 -6.63 -3.84
N VAL A 234 -3.78 -7.03 -2.63
CA VAL A 234 -2.62 -6.48 -1.92
C VAL A 234 -1.80 -7.60 -1.29
N ARG A 235 -0.48 -7.43 -1.28
CA ARG A 235 0.50 -8.36 -0.71
C ARG A 235 1.61 -7.60 -0.02
N ALA A 236 1.91 -8.00 1.21
CA ALA A 236 3.09 -7.59 1.94
C ALA A 236 3.71 -8.85 2.56
N ILE A 237 4.96 -9.16 2.24
CA ILE A 237 5.65 -10.38 2.63
C ILE A 237 7.04 -9.98 3.10
N GLN A 238 7.45 -10.39 4.28
CA GLN A 238 8.82 -10.20 4.76
C GLN A 238 9.36 -11.49 5.36
N ILE A 239 10.61 -11.80 5.02
CA ILE A 239 11.37 -12.87 5.66
C ILE A 239 12.21 -12.23 6.76
N GLN A 240 11.75 -12.39 8.00
CA GLN A 240 12.48 -11.98 9.19
C GLN A 240 13.50 -13.07 9.56
N ASN A 241 14.24 -12.86 10.66
CA ASN A 241 15.42 -13.64 11.09
C ASN A 241 15.39 -15.14 10.76
#